data_AF-A0A7W2I455-F1
#
_entry.id   AF-A0A7W2I455-F1
#
_cell.length_a   1.000
_cell.length_b   1.000
_cell.length_c   1.000
_cell.angle_alpha   90.00
_cell.angle_beta   90.00
_cell.angle_gamma   90.00
#
_symmetry.space_group_name_H-M   'P 1'
#
loop_
_entity.id
_entity.type
_entity.pdbx_description
1 polymer ?
#
loop_
_entity_poly.entity_id
_entity_poly.type
_entity_poly.pdbx_seq_one_letter_code
_entity_poly.pdbx_strand_id
1 'polypeptide(L)'
;MVANMQLYTIGYSKKTAEEFFSILRDNGVKQVVDIRRHNTNQLAGFTKESDLPWFLDTIAGIGYSHELALAPSEDLMRAYRKEGLPFDEFAKQLRAEYAKRTMPKLIDGSAFLCSEPDPGVCHRSVAAEYLAEHGDFEVVHL
;
A
#
# COMPACT_ATOMS: atom_id res chain seq x y z
N MET A 1 25.58 -4.15 0.73
CA MET A 1 24.94 -3.64 -0.49
C MET A 1 23.93 -2.63 -0.01
N VAL A 2 24.02 -1.37 -0.44
CA VAL A 2 23.06 -0.34 -0.05
C VAL A 2 21.87 -0.51 -0.99
N ALA A 3 20.66 -0.67 -0.44
CA ALA A 3 19.47 -0.75 -1.29
C ALA A 3 19.34 0.53 -2.12
N ASN A 4 19.08 0.41 -3.42
CA ASN A 4 19.05 1.58 -4.30
C ASN A 4 17.72 2.35 -4.26
N MET A 5 16.65 1.81 -3.68
CA MET A 5 15.32 2.44 -3.68
C MET A 5 14.59 2.30 -2.34
N GLN A 6 14.05 3.39 -1.81
CA GLN A 6 13.17 3.36 -0.64
C GLN A 6 11.74 2.98 -1.07
N LEU A 7 11.15 2.00 -0.38
CA LEU A 7 9.74 1.64 -0.50
C LEU A 7 9.03 1.85 0.83
N TYR A 8 8.11 2.79 0.88
CA TYR A 8 7.33 3.08 2.05
C TYR A 8 6.02 2.29 2.08
N THR A 9 5.42 2.14 3.25
CA THR A 9 4.02 1.71 3.38
C THR A 9 3.30 2.61 4.35
N ILE A 10 2.02 2.89 4.12
CA ILE A 10 1.22 3.73 5.01
C ILE A 10 -0.24 3.25 5.09
N GLY A 11 -0.81 3.42 6.28
CA GLY A 11 -2.23 3.19 6.55
C GLY A 11 -2.94 4.50 6.84
N TYR A 12 -4.11 4.74 6.24
CA TYR A 12 -4.83 5.99 6.47
C TYR A 12 -5.74 5.98 7.71
N SER A 13 -6.18 4.80 8.19
CA SER A 13 -7.09 4.77 9.35
C SER A 13 -6.40 5.26 10.61
N LYS A 14 -7.17 5.90 11.49
CA LYS A 14 -6.70 6.53 12.74
C LYS A 14 -5.66 7.65 12.52
N LYS A 15 -5.60 8.21 11.31
CA LYS A 15 -4.87 9.43 11.00
C LYS A 15 -5.82 10.49 10.49
N THR A 16 -5.58 11.73 10.87
CA THR A 16 -6.16 12.90 10.21
C THR A 16 -5.50 13.11 8.85
N ALA A 17 -6.12 13.93 7.99
CA ALA A 17 -5.52 14.31 6.72
C ALA A 17 -4.16 15.00 6.92
N GLU A 18 -4.09 15.95 7.86
CA GLU A 18 -2.86 16.68 8.18
C GLU A 18 -1.71 15.76 8.58
N GLU A 19 -1.96 14.81 9.48
CA GLU A 19 -0.97 13.80 9.89
C GLU A 19 -0.54 12.94 8.69
N PHE A 20 -1.50 12.45 7.90
CA PHE A 20 -1.21 11.60 6.75
C PHE A 20 -0.32 12.30 5.72
N PHE A 21 -0.68 13.51 5.28
CA PHE A 21 0.10 14.24 4.29
C PHE A 21 1.45 14.72 4.85
N SER A 22 1.53 15.07 6.14
CA SER A 22 2.80 15.44 6.78
C SER A 22 3.77 14.27 6.82
N ILE A 23 3.30 13.08 7.23
CA ILE A 23 4.12 11.86 7.24
C ILE A 23 4.71 11.58 5.85
N LEU A 24 3.90 11.67 4.80
CA LEU A 24 4.38 11.43 3.42
C LEU A 24 5.47 12.43 3.01
N ARG A 25 5.22 13.72 3.24
CA ARG A 25 6.14 14.81 2.89
C ARG A 25 7.46 14.70 3.67
N ASP A 26 7.38 14.47 4.97
CA ASP A 26 8.53 14.48 5.87
C ASP A 26 9.46 13.27 5.62
N ASN A 27 8.94 12.19 5.02
CA ASN A 27 9.72 11.04 4.56
C ASN A 27 10.15 11.12 3.08
N GLY A 28 9.82 12.22 2.39
CA GLY A 28 10.18 12.41 0.98
C GLY A 28 9.51 11.41 0.03
N VAL A 29 8.28 10.96 0.34
CA VAL A 29 7.48 10.14 -0.57
C VAL A 29 7.24 10.91 -1.85
N LYS A 30 7.45 10.25 -3.00
CA LYS A 30 7.28 10.84 -4.34
C LYS A 30 6.01 10.35 -5.04
N GLN A 31 5.53 9.16 -4.69
CA GLN A 31 4.33 8.58 -5.26
C GLN A 31 3.59 7.75 -4.21
N VAL A 32 2.27 7.91 -4.12
CA VAL A 32 1.40 6.96 -3.41
C VAL A 32 0.87 5.94 -4.41
N VAL A 33 1.09 4.67 -4.11
CA VAL A 33 0.56 3.53 -4.85
C VAL A 33 -0.57 2.94 -4.02
N ASP A 34 -1.79 3.16 -4.48
CA ASP A 34 -3.00 2.60 -3.88
C ASP A 34 -3.12 1.12 -4.22
N ILE A 35 -3.00 0.27 -3.20
CA ILE A 35 -3.10 -1.18 -3.35
C ILE A 35 -4.42 -1.70 -2.78
N ARG A 36 -5.37 -0.81 -2.45
CA ARG A 36 -6.70 -1.18 -2.01
C ARG A 36 -7.50 -1.65 -3.21
N ARG A 37 -8.11 -2.83 -3.11
CA ARG A 37 -9.04 -3.31 -4.15
C ARG A 37 -10.27 -2.42 -4.28
N HIS A 38 -10.80 -1.96 -3.14
CA HIS A 38 -11.92 -1.02 -3.06
C HIS A 38 -11.46 0.28 -2.41
N ASN A 39 -11.49 1.38 -3.15
CA ASN A 39 -11.03 2.70 -2.71
C ASN A 39 -12.07 3.83 -2.90
N THR A 40 -13.29 3.49 -3.33
CA THR A 40 -14.39 4.44 -3.59
C THR A 40 -15.37 4.61 -2.43
N ASN A 41 -15.27 3.78 -1.39
CA ASN A 41 -16.17 3.82 -0.23
C ASN A 41 -16.03 5.17 0.53
N GLN A 42 -17.15 5.71 1.04
CA GLN A 42 -17.15 6.91 1.88
C GLN A 42 -16.29 6.76 3.14
N LEU A 43 -16.11 5.52 3.63
CA LEU A 43 -15.18 5.21 4.73
C LEU A 43 -13.69 5.40 4.38
N ALA A 44 -13.37 5.70 3.12
CA ALA A 44 -12.04 6.13 2.72
C ALA A 44 -11.74 7.56 3.17
N GLY A 45 -12.75 8.36 3.53
CA GLY A 45 -12.58 9.74 3.99
C GLY A 45 -11.77 10.57 2.97
N PHE A 46 -10.75 11.28 3.44
CA PHE A 46 -9.85 12.08 2.60
C PHE A 46 -8.99 11.23 1.62
N THR A 47 -9.02 9.89 1.73
CA THR A 47 -8.30 8.98 0.82
C THR A 47 -9.21 8.34 -0.22
N LYS A 48 -10.43 8.85 -0.41
CA LYS A 48 -11.30 8.39 -1.49
C LYS A 48 -10.64 8.63 -2.84
N GLU A 49 -10.73 7.65 -3.74
CA GLU A 49 -10.08 7.69 -5.06
C GLU A 49 -10.39 8.97 -5.85
N SER A 50 -11.61 9.51 -5.74
CA SER A 50 -12.01 10.73 -6.45
C SER A 50 -11.25 11.98 -6.00
N ASP A 51 -10.72 11.99 -4.78
CA ASP A 51 -10.19 13.19 -4.13
C ASP A 51 -8.68 13.06 -3.85
N LEU A 52 -8.23 11.84 -3.54
CA LEU A 52 -6.86 11.55 -3.12
C LEU A 52 -5.79 12.00 -4.13
N PRO A 53 -5.90 11.76 -5.45
CA PRO A 53 -4.90 12.21 -6.41
C PRO A 53 -4.73 13.74 -6.39
N TRP A 54 -5.85 14.47 -6.30
CA TRP A 54 -5.82 15.93 -6.24
C TRP A 54 -5.21 16.44 -4.93
N PHE A 55 -5.54 15.82 -3.79
CA PHE A 55 -4.94 16.20 -2.50
C PHE A 55 -3.44 15.92 -2.45
N LEU A 56 -2.99 14.77 -2.96
CA LEU A 56 -1.57 14.41 -3.00
C LEU A 56 -0.75 15.41 -3.82
N ASP A 57 -1.24 15.78 -5.00
CA ASP A 57 -0.61 16.78 -5.85
C ASP A 57 -0.60 18.16 -5.18
N THR A 58 -1.78 18.62 -4.72
CA THR A 58 -1.95 19.99 -4.21
C THR A 58 -1.25 20.24 -2.87
N ILE A 59 -1.26 19.25 -1.96
CA ILE A 59 -0.76 19.42 -0.59
C ILE A 59 0.72 19.04 -0.48
N ALA A 60 1.16 18.03 -1.24
CA ALA A 60 2.48 17.44 -1.07
C ALA A 60 3.30 17.31 -2.37
N GLY A 61 2.72 17.61 -3.55
CA GLY A 61 3.39 17.40 -4.83
C GLY A 61 3.68 15.93 -5.14
N ILE A 62 2.82 15.03 -4.66
CA ILE A 62 3.01 13.58 -4.72
C ILE A 62 2.17 12.97 -5.85
N GLY A 63 2.78 12.09 -6.64
CA GLY A 63 2.07 11.34 -7.68
C GLY A 63 1.15 10.26 -7.11
N TYR A 64 0.17 9.82 -7.92
CA TYR A 64 -0.77 8.75 -7.54
C TYR A 64 -0.84 7.67 -8.62
N SER A 65 -0.92 6.41 -8.21
CA SER A 65 -1.35 5.31 -9.06
C SER A 65 -2.20 4.30 -8.29
N HIS A 66 -3.06 3.57 -8.99
CA HIS A 66 -3.88 2.49 -8.42
C HIS A 66 -3.48 1.15 -9.03
N GLU A 67 -2.92 0.26 -8.22
CA GLU A 67 -2.25 -0.96 -8.69
C GLU A 67 -2.89 -2.23 -8.15
N LEU A 68 -3.95 -2.70 -8.83
CA LEU A 68 -4.68 -3.91 -8.46
C LEU A 68 -3.84 -5.20 -8.53
N ALA A 69 -2.70 -5.18 -9.22
CA ALA A 69 -1.76 -6.29 -9.23
C ALA A 69 -1.19 -6.57 -7.83
N LEU A 70 -1.07 -5.53 -6.99
CA LEU A 70 -0.60 -5.62 -5.61
C LEU A 70 -1.75 -5.81 -4.60
N ALA A 71 -3.01 -5.64 -5.02
CA ALA A 71 -4.18 -5.87 -4.20
C ALA A 71 -4.50 -7.38 -4.07
N PRO A 72 -4.78 -7.91 -2.87
CA PRO A 72 -5.25 -9.29 -2.73
C PRO A 72 -6.56 -9.51 -3.48
N SER A 73 -6.83 -10.72 -4.00
CA SER A 73 -8.11 -11.01 -4.67
C SER A 73 -9.32 -10.85 -3.73
N GLU A 74 -10.51 -10.66 -4.30
CA GLU A 74 -11.77 -10.60 -3.53
C GLU A 74 -11.98 -11.86 -2.68
N ASP A 75 -11.72 -13.03 -3.27
CA ASP A 75 -11.90 -14.32 -2.61
C ASP A 75 -10.93 -14.47 -1.44
N LEU A 76 -9.66 -14.11 -1.63
CA LEU A 76 -8.65 -14.17 -0.57
C LEU A 76 -8.95 -13.15 0.55
N MET A 77 -9.36 -11.93 0.22
CA MET A 77 -9.79 -10.95 1.22
C MET A 77 -11.02 -11.41 2.00
N ARG A 78 -11.98 -12.05 1.34
CA ARG A 78 -13.17 -12.61 2.00
C ARG A 78 -12.77 -13.73 2.95
N ALA A 79 -11.92 -14.66 2.51
CA ALA A 79 -11.42 -15.75 3.35
C ALA A 79 -10.73 -15.22 4.61
N TYR A 80 -9.88 -14.19 4.46
CA TYR A 80 -9.21 -13.53 5.58
C TYR A 80 -10.15 -12.82 6.53
N ARG A 81 -11.04 -11.95 6.03
CA ARG A 81 -11.85 -11.09 6.88
C ARG A 81 -13.12 -11.73 7.42
N LYS A 82 -13.71 -12.70 6.71
CA LYS A 82 -15.03 -13.27 7.03
C LYS A 82 -14.97 -14.74 7.42
N GLU A 83 -13.99 -15.48 6.92
CA GLU A 83 -13.94 -16.95 7.09
C GLU A 83 -12.84 -17.37 8.09
N GLY A 84 -12.08 -16.41 8.63
CA GLY A 84 -11.11 -16.65 9.69
C GLY A 84 -9.80 -17.28 9.23
N LEU A 85 -9.42 -17.09 7.95
CA LEU A 85 -8.12 -17.54 7.44
C LEU A 85 -6.99 -16.88 8.27
N PRO A 86 -6.05 -17.65 8.85
CA PRO A 86 -4.93 -17.09 9.58
C PRO A 86 -4.04 -16.20 8.69
N PHE A 87 -3.42 -15.18 9.27
CA PHE A 87 -2.60 -14.23 8.52
C PHE A 87 -1.45 -14.89 7.76
N ASP A 88 -0.76 -15.87 8.35
CA ASP A 88 0.35 -16.57 7.70
C ASP A 88 -0.10 -17.30 6.42
N GLU A 89 -1.27 -17.95 6.46
CA GLU A 89 -1.85 -18.62 5.29
C GLU A 89 -2.37 -17.60 4.27
N PHE A 90 -2.95 -16.48 4.72
CA PHE A 90 -3.31 -15.37 3.86
C PHE A 90 -2.09 -14.80 3.12
N ALA A 91 -0.99 -14.53 3.83
CA ALA A 91 0.24 -14.00 3.27
C ALA A 91 0.84 -14.97 2.24
N LYS A 92 0.88 -16.26 2.55
CA LYS A 92 1.35 -17.30 1.63
C LYS A 92 0.52 -17.36 0.35
N GLN A 93 -0.81 -17.34 0.46
CA GLN A 93 -1.70 -17.35 -0.71
C GLN A 93 -1.57 -16.07 -1.53
N LEU A 94 -1.45 -14.92 -0.88
CA LEU A 94 -1.25 -13.63 -1.52
C LEU A 94 0.06 -13.59 -2.33
N ARG A 95 1.16 -14.08 -1.76
CA ARG A 95 2.44 -14.21 -2.49
C ARG A 95 2.32 -15.14 -3.70
N ALA A 96 1.52 -16.21 -3.59
CA ALA A 96 1.24 -17.09 -4.72
C ALA A 96 0.38 -16.41 -5.81
N GLU A 97 -0.47 -15.43 -5.47
CA GLU A 97 -1.14 -14.58 -6.45
C GLU A 97 -0.15 -13.64 -7.13
N TYR A 98 0.77 -13.01 -6.39
CA TYR A 98 1.79 -12.11 -6.95
C TYR A 98 2.70 -12.82 -7.94
N ALA A 99 3.14 -14.06 -7.64
CA ALA A 99 3.96 -14.85 -8.54
C ALA A 99 3.33 -15.14 -9.91
N LYS A 100 2.00 -14.97 -10.05
CA LYS A 100 1.24 -15.18 -11.30
C LYS A 100 0.91 -13.87 -12.02
N ARG A 101 1.30 -12.72 -11.48
CA ARG A 101 0.95 -11.39 -11.97
C ARG A 101 2.19 -10.66 -12.46
N THR A 102 2.00 -9.77 -13.43
CA THR A 102 3.02 -8.78 -13.78
C THR A 102 3.02 -7.68 -12.73
N MET A 103 4.15 -7.52 -12.02
CA MET A 103 4.30 -6.47 -10.99
C MET A 103 4.46 -5.09 -11.65
N PRO A 104 3.88 -4.03 -11.06
CA PRO A 104 4.06 -2.67 -11.55
C PRO A 104 5.51 -2.21 -11.35
N LYS A 105 5.95 -1.28 -12.19
CA LYS A 105 7.25 -0.61 -12.01
C LYS A 105 7.09 0.49 -10.98
N LEU A 106 7.82 0.38 -9.88
CA LEU A 106 7.87 1.40 -8.84
C LEU A 106 9.02 2.38 -9.08
N ILE A 107 8.92 3.55 -8.45
CA ILE A 107 9.99 4.54 -8.40
C ILE A 107 10.55 4.62 -6.98
N ASP A 108 11.73 5.22 -6.84
CA ASP A 108 12.30 5.49 -5.52
C ASP A 108 11.39 6.45 -4.75
N GLY A 109 11.03 6.09 -3.52
CA GLY A 109 10.10 6.84 -2.68
C GLY A 109 8.62 6.58 -3.00
N SER A 110 8.27 5.44 -3.62
CA SER A 110 6.89 4.98 -3.67
C SER A 110 6.38 4.59 -2.27
N ALA A 111 5.09 4.82 -1.98
CA ALA A 111 4.44 4.46 -0.72
C ALA A 111 3.17 3.65 -0.96
N PHE A 112 3.11 2.43 -0.39
CA PHE A 112 1.94 1.56 -0.48
C PHE A 112 0.83 2.00 0.47
N LEU A 113 -0.31 2.39 -0.09
CA LEU A 113 -1.47 2.83 0.68
C LEU A 113 -2.44 1.68 0.96
N CYS A 114 -2.80 1.54 2.23
CA CYS A 114 -3.82 0.62 2.70
C CYS A 114 -4.75 1.30 3.74
N SER A 115 -5.83 0.61 4.15
CA SER A 115 -6.72 1.09 5.21
C SER A 115 -6.14 0.94 6.61
N GLU A 116 -5.56 -0.21 6.95
CA GLU A 116 -5.25 -0.61 8.32
C GLU A 116 -4.13 0.25 8.92
N PRO A 117 -4.19 0.64 10.21
CA PRO A 117 -3.12 1.42 10.83
C PRO A 117 -1.85 0.58 11.01
N ASP A 118 -2.00 -0.65 11.51
CA ASP A 118 -0.92 -1.56 11.87
C ASP A 118 -0.41 -2.33 10.62
N PRO A 119 0.88 -2.25 10.27
CA PRO A 119 1.45 -3.04 9.19
C PRO A 119 1.60 -4.54 9.54
N GLY A 120 1.65 -4.94 10.82
CA GLY A 120 2.06 -6.30 11.22
C GLY A 120 1.16 -7.44 10.72
N VAL A 121 -0.11 -7.15 10.43
CA VAL A 121 -1.10 -8.12 9.92
C VAL A 121 -1.89 -7.55 8.73
N CYS A 122 -1.18 -6.82 7.87
CA CYS A 122 -1.73 -6.11 6.73
C CYS A 122 -1.14 -6.61 5.41
N HIS A 123 -1.94 -6.60 4.35
CA HIS A 123 -1.50 -7.00 3.01
C HIS A 123 -0.41 -6.09 2.43
N ARG A 124 -0.30 -4.83 2.88
CA ARG A 124 0.74 -3.91 2.40
C ARG A 124 2.14 -4.38 2.75
N SER A 125 2.30 -5.04 3.89
CA SER A 125 3.58 -5.58 4.34
C SER A 125 3.96 -6.79 3.48
N VAL A 126 2.99 -7.68 3.23
CA VAL A 126 3.18 -8.82 2.31
C VAL A 126 3.59 -8.33 0.91
N ALA A 127 2.96 -7.27 0.40
CA ALA A 127 3.30 -6.69 -0.90
C ALA A 127 4.71 -6.08 -0.91
N ALA A 128 5.06 -5.29 0.11
CA ALA A 128 6.35 -4.61 0.21
C ALA A 128 7.50 -5.61 0.36
N GLU A 129 7.35 -6.59 1.26
CA GLU A 129 8.32 -7.68 1.45
C GLU A 129 8.49 -8.52 0.19
N TYR A 130 7.38 -8.86 -0.48
CA TYR A 130 7.45 -9.61 -1.73
C TYR A 130 8.29 -8.88 -2.78
N LEU A 131 8.10 -7.56 -2.95
CA LEU A 131 8.89 -6.79 -3.92
C LEU A 131 10.34 -6.60 -3.48
N ALA A 132 10.60 -6.41 -2.18
CA ALA A 132 11.96 -6.31 -1.65
C ALA A 132 12.77 -7.59 -1.88
N GLU A 133 12.13 -8.77 -1.82
CA GLU A 133 12.79 -10.04 -2.14
C GLU A 133 13.08 -10.24 -3.64
N HIS A 134 12.35 -9.55 -4.52
CA HIS A 134 12.45 -9.69 -5.97
C HIS A 134 13.05 -8.45 -6.67
N GLY A 135 13.56 -7.51 -5.88
CA GLY A 135 14.07 -6.21 -6.31
C GLY A 135 15.11 -5.66 -5.34
N ASP A 136 15.42 -4.38 -5.48
CA ASP A 136 16.41 -3.69 -4.66
C ASP A 136 15.73 -2.56 -3.88
N PHE A 137 14.84 -2.97 -2.97
CA PHE A 137 14.04 -2.08 -2.14
C PHE A 137 14.37 -2.23 -0.65
N GLU A 138 14.50 -1.10 0.04
CA GLU A 138 14.46 -1.04 1.50
C GLU A 138 13.07 -0.61 1.97
N VAL A 139 12.43 -1.46 2.77
CA VAL A 139 11.04 -1.27 3.20
C VAL A 139 10.98 -0.48 4.51
N VAL A 140 10.20 0.60 4.51
CA VAL A 140 9.96 1.43 5.70
C VAL A 140 8.45 1.57 5.95
N HIS A 141 7.98 1.18 7.13
CA HIS A 141 6.57 1.32 7.51
C HIS A 141 6.33 2.65 8.24
N LEU A 142 5.37 3.44 7.73
CA LEU A 142 4.97 4.77 8.21
C LEU A 142 3.63 4.77 8.96
#